data_AF-A0A1M6QNC0-F1
#
_entry.id   AF-A0A1M6QNC0-F1
#
_cell.length_a   1.000
_cell.length_b   1.000
_cell.length_c   1.000
_cell.angle_alpha   90.00
_cell.angle_beta   90.00
_cell.angle_gamma   90.00
#
_symmetry.space_group_name_H-M   'P 1'
#
loop_
_entity.id
_entity.type
_entity.pdbx_description
1 polymer ?
#
loop_
_entity_poly.entity_id
_entity_poly.type
_entity_poly.pdbx_seq_one_letter_code
_entity_poly.pdbx_strand_id
1 'polypeptide(L)'
;MANAKEIYSEASKYYCETKVPSSSIDQERYNKSKAREAKFNENWKKEKVNIVDIVEKYAPNAKAYENGYKFYFEGEKYTVITDMVAGYLRIKDNASGKWLRLDGTLTRSDKRTHFKIKRKEEM
;
A
#
# COMPACT_ATOMS: atom_id res chain seq x y z
N MET A 1 2.22 9.62 -11.32
CA MET A 1 1.38 8.76 -12.17
C MET A 1 -0.05 9.08 -11.81
N ALA A 2 -0.71 9.92 -12.61
CA ALA A 2 -1.96 10.58 -12.24
C ALA A 2 -3.11 9.60 -11.91
N ASN A 3 -3.08 8.38 -12.45
CA ASN A 3 -4.10 7.36 -12.23
C ASN A 3 -3.76 6.34 -11.12
N ALA A 4 -2.73 6.57 -10.29
CA ALA A 4 -2.30 5.60 -9.27
C ALA A 4 -3.42 5.18 -8.31
N LYS A 5 -4.33 6.11 -7.96
CA LYS A 5 -5.47 5.81 -7.09
C LYS A 5 -6.48 4.88 -7.75
N GLU A 6 -6.75 5.09 -9.03
CA GLU A 6 -7.75 4.35 -9.79
C GLU A 6 -7.30 2.91 -9.98
N ILE A 7 -6.11 2.70 -10.54
CA ILE A 7 -5.59 1.35 -10.82
C ILE A 7 -5.45 0.52 -9.54
N TYR A 8 -5.01 1.15 -8.43
CA TYR A 8 -4.95 0.49 -7.13
C TYR A 8 -6.34 0.11 -6.61
N SER A 9 -7.33 0.99 -6.77
CA SER A 9 -8.68 0.75 -6.26
C SER A 9 -9.39 -0.35 -7.07
N GLU A 10 -9.19 -0.40 -8.39
CA GLU A 10 -9.67 -1.48 -9.24
C GLU A 10 -9.06 -2.83 -8.85
N ALA A 11 -7.72 -2.89 -8.71
CA ALA A 11 -7.02 -4.08 -8.26
C ALA A 11 -7.46 -4.54 -6.86
N SER A 12 -7.62 -3.60 -5.92
CA SER A 12 -8.11 -3.87 -4.58
C SER A 12 -9.52 -4.45 -4.57
N LYS A 13 -10.42 -3.87 -5.36
CA LYS A 13 -11.78 -4.37 -5.56
C LYS A 13 -11.78 -5.77 -6.15
N TYR A 14 -11.06 -5.99 -7.25
CA TYR A 14 -10.96 -7.30 -7.89
C TYR A 14 -10.38 -8.37 -6.96
N TYR A 15 -9.30 -8.06 -6.23
CA TYR A 15 -8.73 -8.97 -5.24
C TYR A 15 -9.75 -9.35 -4.16
N CYS A 16 -10.43 -8.37 -3.57
CA CYS A 16 -11.36 -8.61 -2.47
C CYS A 16 -12.65 -9.32 -2.91
N GLU A 17 -13.20 -8.98 -4.08
CA GLU A 17 -14.49 -9.50 -4.53
C GLU A 17 -14.35 -10.82 -5.32
N THR A 18 -13.21 -11.04 -5.98
CA THR A 18 -13.04 -12.20 -6.88
C THR A 18 -12.01 -13.20 -6.36
N LYS A 19 -10.79 -12.75 -5.98
CA LYS A 19 -9.71 -13.65 -5.57
C LYS A 19 -9.90 -14.22 -4.17
N VAL A 20 -10.32 -13.38 -3.22
CA VAL A 20 -10.51 -13.81 -1.83
C VAL A 20 -11.57 -14.93 -1.70
N PRO A 21 -12.77 -14.83 -2.30
CA PRO A 21 -13.77 -15.91 -2.16
C PRO A 21 -13.41 -17.21 -2.90
N SER A 22 -12.52 -17.14 -3.89
CA SER A 22 -12.14 -18.29 -4.73
C SER A 22 -10.91 -19.05 -4.23
N SER A 23 -10.23 -18.57 -3.18
CA SER A 23 -8.96 -19.12 -2.72
C SER A 23 -8.86 -19.12 -1.18
N SER A 24 -8.70 -20.30 -0.58
CA SER A 24 -8.51 -20.44 0.87
C SER A 24 -7.25 -19.73 1.37
N ILE A 25 -6.19 -19.69 0.55
CA ILE A 25 -4.94 -18.98 0.85
C ILE A 25 -5.18 -17.47 0.88
N ASP A 26 -5.93 -16.93 -0.08
CA ASP A 26 -6.21 -15.50 -0.14
C ASP A 26 -7.24 -15.07 0.91
N GLN A 27 -8.15 -15.98 1.31
CA GLN A 27 -9.01 -15.81 2.47
C GLN A 27 -8.19 -15.70 3.77
N GLU A 28 -7.18 -16.55 3.97
CA GLU A 28 -6.29 -16.45 5.13
C GLU A 28 -5.51 -15.13 5.13
N ARG A 29 -4.98 -14.71 3.98
CA ARG A 29 -4.30 -13.41 3.81
C ARG A 29 -5.22 -12.24 4.12
N TYR A 30 -6.46 -12.29 3.63
CA TYR A 30 -7.49 -11.31 3.91
C TYR A 30 -7.74 -11.19 5.42
N ASN A 31 -7.99 -12.32 6.09
CA ASN A 31 -8.23 -12.35 7.53
C ASN A 31 -7.04 -11.78 8.33
N LYS A 32 -5.81 -12.13 7.96
CA LYS A 32 -4.58 -11.56 8.57
C LYS A 32 -4.47 -10.06 8.33
N SER A 33 -4.83 -9.57 7.14
CA SER A 33 -4.83 -8.13 6.85
C SER A 33 -5.88 -7.38 7.67
N LYS A 34 -7.12 -7.92 7.76
CA LYS A 34 -8.18 -7.35 8.61
C LYS A 34 -7.82 -7.34 10.09
N ALA A 35 -7.19 -8.39 10.61
CA ALA A 35 -6.71 -8.42 11.99
C ALA A 35 -5.65 -7.34 12.27
N ARG A 36 -4.74 -7.12 11.32
CA ARG A 36 -3.74 -6.04 11.38
C ARG A 36 -4.41 -4.67 11.32
N GLU A 37 -5.37 -4.50 10.42
CA GLU A 37 -6.16 -3.27 10.32
C GLU A 37 -6.83 -2.98 11.66
N ALA A 38 -7.59 -3.92 12.24
CA ALA A 38 -8.25 -3.73 13.53
C ALA A 38 -7.29 -3.26 14.64
N LYS A 39 -6.04 -3.77 14.64
CA LYS A 39 -5.03 -3.42 15.65
C LYS A 39 -4.38 -2.05 15.45
N PHE A 40 -4.21 -1.58 14.22
CA PHE A 40 -3.34 -0.43 13.91
C PHE A 40 -4.01 0.70 13.13
N ASN A 41 -5.23 0.52 12.63
CA ASN A 41 -5.90 1.47 11.73
C ASN A 41 -6.07 2.86 12.37
N GLU A 42 -6.39 2.94 13.65
CA GLU A 42 -6.51 4.23 14.35
C GLU A 42 -5.19 5.00 14.38
N ASN A 43 -4.06 4.30 14.47
CA ASN A 43 -2.76 4.95 14.36
C ASN A 43 -2.47 5.40 12.92
N TRP A 44 -2.80 4.57 11.92
CA TRP A 44 -2.57 4.91 10.51
C TRP A 44 -3.45 6.05 10.01
N LYS A 45 -4.66 6.21 10.56
CA LYS A 45 -5.58 7.31 10.23
C LYS A 45 -5.08 8.68 10.70
N LYS A 46 -4.16 8.75 11.67
CA LYS A 46 -3.59 10.02 12.14
C LYS A 46 -2.84 10.77 11.05
N GLU A 47 -2.30 10.04 10.08
CA GLU A 47 -1.52 10.60 8.98
C GLU A 47 -1.86 9.86 7.68
N LYS A 48 -3.02 10.23 7.11
CA LYS A 48 -3.45 9.70 5.81
C LYS A 48 -2.67 10.35 4.68
N VAL A 49 -2.35 9.56 3.66
CA VAL A 49 -1.58 10.01 2.50
C VAL A 49 -2.39 9.91 1.21
N ASN A 50 -2.17 10.87 0.32
CA ASN A 50 -2.60 10.77 -1.07
C ASN A 50 -1.63 9.85 -1.80
N ILE A 51 -2.14 8.74 -2.35
CA ILE A 51 -1.31 7.77 -3.06
C ILE A 51 -0.69 8.36 -4.34
N VAL A 52 -1.36 9.30 -5.01
CA VAL A 52 -0.83 9.94 -6.23
C VAL A 52 0.43 10.73 -5.88
N ASP A 53 0.37 11.59 -4.86
CA ASP A 53 1.52 12.38 -4.39
C ASP A 53 2.68 11.49 -3.94
N ILE A 54 2.39 10.38 -3.25
CA ILE A 54 3.42 9.44 -2.79
C ILE A 54 4.09 8.72 -3.96
N VAL A 55 3.32 8.24 -4.93
CA VAL A 55 3.88 7.57 -6.12
C VAL A 55 4.67 8.57 -6.95
N GLU A 56 4.21 9.81 -7.12
CA GLU A 56 4.95 10.85 -7.84
C GLU A 56 6.27 11.22 -7.18
N LYS A 57 6.27 11.33 -5.85
CA LYS A 57 7.47 11.67 -5.08
C LYS A 57 8.50 10.54 -5.03
N TYR A 58 8.05 9.30 -4.81
CA TYR A 58 8.96 8.19 -4.48
C TYR A 58 9.15 7.19 -5.61
N ALA A 59 8.15 7.00 -6.48
CA ALA A 59 8.21 6.04 -7.57
C ALA A 59 7.66 6.66 -8.87
N PRO A 60 8.24 7.77 -9.36
CA PRO A 60 7.82 8.35 -10.63
C PRO A 60 8.02 7.34 -11.77
N ASN A 61 7.10 7.33 -12.73
CA ASN A 61 7.09 6.40 -13.86
C ASN A 61 7.12 4.91 -13.47
N ALA A 62 6.66 4.59 -12.27
CA ALA A 62 6.69 3.23 -11.75
C ALA A 62 5.94 2.22 -12.63
N LYS A 63 6.46 1.00 -12.65
CA LYS A 63 5.73 -0.16 -13.14
C LYS A 63 4.71 -0.59 -12.07
N ALA A 64 3.44 -0.62 -12.45
CA ALA A 64 2.34 -1.02 -11.57
C ALA A 64 1.99 -2.50 -11.76
N TYR A 65 1.87 -3.28 -10.67
CA TYR A 65 1.46 -4.68 -10.73
C TYR A 65 0.95 -5.25 -9.40
N GLU A 66 0.18 -6.35 -9.50
CA GLU A 66 -0.25 -7.14 -8.34
C GLU A 66 0.79 -8.18 -7.94
N ASN A 67 0.95 -8.39 -6.64
CA ASN A 67 1.69 -9.53 -6.09
C ASN A 67 1.01 -10.02 -4.80
N GLY A 68 0.20 -11.08 -4.96
CA GLY A 68 -0.65 -11.60 -3.89
C GLY A 68 -1.71 -10.57 -3.47
N TYR A 69 -1.79 -10.30 -2.17
CA TYR A 69 -2.73 -9.34 -1.56
C TYR A 69 -2.24 -7.89 -1.54
N LYS A 70 -1.18 -7.60 -2.30
CA LYS A 70 -0.53 -6.30 -2.36
C LYS A 70 -0.42 -5.81 -3.80
N PHE A 71 -0.39 -4.50 -3.95
CA PHE A 71 -0.17 -3.84 -5.23
C PHE A 71 1.09 -2.99 -5.14
N TYR A 72 1.88 -3.02 -6.21
CA TYR A 72 3.23 -2.48 -6.25
C TYR A 72 3.28 -1.38 -7.30
N PHE A 73 3.92 -0.27 -6.94
CA PHE A 73 4.42 0.74 -7.85
C PHE A 73 5.95 0.71 -7.72
N GLU A 74 6.59 -0.03 -8.61
CA GLU A 74 8.03 -0.22 -8.62
C GLU A 74 8.70 0.87 -9.45
N GLY A 75 9.33 1.81 -8.77
CA GLY A 75 10.22 2.81 -9.37
C GLY A 75 11.68 2.36 -9.29
N GLU A 76 12.58 3.19 -9.81
CA GLU A 76 14.02 2.89 -9.84
C GLU A 76 14.63 2.80 -8.43
N LYS A 77 14.45 3.85 -7.62
CA LYS A 77 15.03 3.93 -6.27
C LYS A 77 14.14 3.35 -5.18
N TYR A 78 12.84 3.62 -5.27
CA TYR A 78 11.87 3.18 -4.27
C TYR A 78 10.71 2.41 -4.90
N THR A 79 10.11 1.55 -4.09
CA THR A 79 8.87 0.85 -4.41
C THR A 79 7.79 1.27 -3.42
N VAL A 80 6.65 1.76 -3.93
CA VAL A 80 5.46 2.00 -3.11
C VAL A 80 4.61 0.73 -3.11
N ILE A 81 4.41 0.15 -1.94
CA ILE A 81 3.71 -1.12 -1.75
C ILE A 81 2.43 -0.85 -0.99
N THR A 82 1.29 -1.19 -1.57
CA THR A 82 -0.02 -1.00 -0.97
C THR A 82 -0.65 -2.34 -0.58
N ASP A 83 -1.38 -2.35 0.53
CA ASP A 83 -2.17 -3.49 0.99
C ASP A 83 -3.58 -3.37 0.43
N MET A 84 -3.96 -4.30 -0.45
CA MET A 84 -5.24 -4.25 -1.17
C MET A 84 -6.46 -4.53 -0.28
N VAL A 85 -6.26 -4.94 0.97
CA VAL A 85 -7.35 -5.25 1.91
C VAL A 85 -7.51 -4.15 2.95
N ALA A 86 -6.41 -3.79 3.62
CA ALA A 86 -6.43 -2.82 4.72
C ALA A 86 -6.21 -1.38 4.25
N GLY A 87 -5.88 -1.14 2.98
CA GLY A 87 -5.82 0.22 2.42
C GLY A 87 -4.76 1.11 3.03
N TYR A 88 -3.58 0.56 3.34
CA TYR A 88 -2.40 1.33 3.71
C TYR A 88 -1.28 1.11 2.69
N LEU A 89 -0.33 2.03 2.64
CA LEU A 89 0.89 1.90 1.85
C LEU A 89 2.14 1.97 2.72
N ARG A 90 3.25 1.49 2.16
CA ARG A 90 4.61 1.61 2.67
C ARG A 90 5.56 1.90 1.52
N ILE A 91 6.67 2.55 1.80
CA ILE A 91 7.68 2.89 0.79
C ILE A 91 8.96 2.13 1.13
N LYS A 92 9.45 1.32 0.20
CA LYS A 92 10.66 0.51 0.36
C LYS A 92 11.79 1.10 -0.46
N ASP A 93 12.97 1.19 0.13
CA ASP A 93 14.22 1.46 -0.59
C ASP A 93 14.72 0.20 -1.28
N ASN A 94 14.90 0.27 -2.60
CA ASN A 94 15.23 -0.90 -3.41
C ASN A 94 16.66 -1.38 -3.14
N ALA A 95 17.58 -0.46 -2.86
CA ALA A 95 18.99 -0.78 -2.60
C ALA A 95 19.21 -1.45 -1.23
N SER A 96 18.66 -0.88 -0.16
CA SER A 96 18.88 -1.36 1.22
C SER A 96 17.81 -2.31 1.73
N GLY A 97 16.66 -2.38 1.06
CA GLY A 97 15.48 -3.12 1.51
C GLY A 97 14.78 -2.53 2.74
N LYS A 98 15.22 -1.37 3.24
CA LYS A 98 14.63 -0.67 4.38
C LYS A 98 13.36 0.08 3.99
N TRP A 99 12.60 0.48 5.00
CA TRP A 99 11.36 1.24 4.83
C TRP A 99 11.59 2.72 5.10
N LEU A 100 10.93 3.58 4.33
CA LEU A 100 10.94 5.02 4.55
C LEU A 100 9.80 5.44 5.48
N ARG A 101 10.13 6.41 6.33
CA ARG A 101 9.15 7.33 6.92
C ARG A 101 8.82 8.45 5.94
N LEU A 102 7.76 9.22 6.19
CA LEU A 102 7.38 10.35 5.30
C LEU A 102 8.41 11.47 5.26
N ASP A 103 9.21 11.61 6.32
CA ASP A 103 10.36 12.53 6.40
C ASP A 103 11.58 12.06 5.60
N GLY A 104 11.53 10.87 4.97
CA GLY A 104 12.62 10.30 4.19
C GLY A 104 13.57 9.41 4.98
N THR A 105 13.40 9.27 6.30
CA THR A 105 14.29 8.46 7.15
C THR A 105 14.13 6.97 6.87
N LEU A 106 15.24 6.27 6.65
CA LEU A 106 15.28 4.81 6.49
C LEU A 106 15.28 4.09 7.84
N THR A 107 14.44 3.06 7.96
CA THR A 107 14.33 2.21 9.16
C THR A 107 14.11 0.75 8.78
N ARG A 108 14.46 -0.18 9.68
CA ARG A 108 14.26 -1.63 9.44
C ARG A 108 12.78 -2.00 9.29
N SER A 109 11.88 -1.26 9.95
CA SER A 109 10.42 -1.28 9.84
C SER A 109 9.86 -0.84 11.19
N ASP A 110 9.10 0.25 11.24
CA ASP A 110 8.40 0.66 12.46
C ASP A 110 6.96 1.14 12.18
N LYS A 111 6.23 1.47 13.25
CA LYS A 111 4.83 1.91 13.17
C LYS A 111 4.63 3.17 12.33
N ARG A 112 5.67 3.98 12.10
CA ARG A 112 5.65 5.22 11.31
C ARG A 112 5.98 4.99 9.83
N THR A 113 6.03 3.73 9.40
CA THR A 113 6.24 3.36 7.98
C THR A 113 4.99 2.82 7.30
N HIS A 114 3.84 2.89 7.98
CA HIS A 114 2.54 2.45 7.49
C HIS A 114 1.62 3.66 7.40
N PHE A 115 1.14 3.95 6.20
CA PHE A 115 0.39 5.17 5.92
C PHE A 115 -0.96 4.82 5.36
N LYS A 116 -2.05 5.24 6.02
CA LYS A 116 -3.40 4.96 5.50
C LYS A 116 -3.59 5.73 4.20
N ILE A 117 -4.07 5.06 3.16
CA ILE A 117 -4.37 5.71 1.89
C ILE A 117 -5.69 6.47 2.05
N LYS A 118 -5.71 7.73 1.61
CA LYS A 118 -6.93 8.53 1.50
C LYS A 118 -7.96 7.85 0.59
N ARG A 119 -9.25 7.95 0.94
CA ARG A 119 -10.32 7.57 0.02
C ARG A 119 -10.38 8.54 -1.16
N LYS A 120 -11.09 8.16 -2.22
CA LYS A 120 -11.21 8.99 -3.43
C LYS A 120 -11.87 10.34 -3.10
N GLU A 121 -12.78 10.36 -2.12
CA GLU A 121 -13.48 11.57 -1.67
C GLU A 121 -12.61 12.49 -0.78
N GLU A 122 -11.46 12.01 -0.30
CA GLU A 122 -10.53 12.76 0.58
C GLU A 122 -9.32 13.35 -0.19
N MET A 123 -9.25 13.08 -1.49
CA MET A 123 -8.19 13.46 -2.43
C MET A 123 -8.70 14.56 -3.35
#